data_AF-A0A5N0YYY6-F1
#
_entry.id   AF-A0A5N0YYY6-F1
#
_cell.length_a   1.000
_cell.length_b   1.000
_cell.length_c   1.000
_cell.angle_alpha   90.00
_cell.angle_beta   90.00
_cell.angle_gamma   90.00
#
_symmetry.space_group_name_H-M   'P 1'
#
loop_
_entity.id
_entity.type
_entity.pdbx_description
1 polymer ?
#
loop_
_entity_poly.entity_id
_entity_poly.type
_entity_poly.pdbx_seq_one_letter_code
_entity_poly.pdbx_strand_id
1 'polypeptide(L)'
;MYEKIKQFGRNFTQTTPFILSNTVILIPYLLFLSLSDGNGWLSILPFTLFYTFRMTGLFLISSLQFGLDSYTLLMISLLMGGAGSLLGILGVIYFPLFYLSSILLGLSASWIVPANITVNAHEKHQGFTNMTANKYPFAILLLILLFRSIALPGTTQIVVTLAIYTLFYIMAYHTVRHYPRYELDFKDIKSNLVATKEFVLFIGFFILLFLLRNARLLVDPELFDIAVYGFLLLFVLAAFYLGRAKKNWKLPTWMNLYTFLNGMLGNFLFLFSTIYVGRVYGFDRLAIDMYLPYIAGMILAKLIGNRLLRGFSATPLVVQLAGLFLSLLVLLVPYGFVPGLFLLSFWHAVASSWLNHEYYEIETEIPMDRRIITKFTTQNKGSVTHQFLLMVWMLVIARLMGEPVALLLRLTGKLSVTSSSVQLMTYAKWGNVGLLLLGVITVYLLWKRDEKHAPIH
;
A
#
# COMPACT_ATOMS: atom_id res chain seq x y z
N MET A 1 -40.44 -2.14 13.79
CA MET A 1 -39.31 -1.35 14.35
C MET A 1 -38.06 -2.22 14.57
N TYR A 2 -38.20 -3.37 15.22
CA TYR A 2 -37.10 -4.35 15.42
C TYR A 2 -36.40 -4.81 14.13
N GLU A 3 -37.16 -5.13 13.07
CA GLU A 3 -36.56 -5.51 11.78
C GLU A 3 -35.79 -4.37 11.10
N LYS A 4 -36.27 -3.13 11.20
CA LYS A 4 -35.55 -1.95 10.68
C LYS A 4 -34.23 -1.72 11.42
N ILE A 5 -34.21 -1.92 12.74
CA ILE A 5 -32.99 -1.84 13.56
C ILE A 5 -32.01 -2.98 13.21
N LYS A 6 -32.52 -4.20 13.03
CA LYS A 6 -31.72 -5.36 12.61
C LYS A 6 -31.13 -5.18 11.21
N GLN A 7 -31.90 -4.62 10.28
CA GLN A 7 -31.45 -4.32 8.93
C GLN A 7 -30.43 -3.17 8.91
N PHE A 8 -30.63 -2.14 9.74
CA PHE A 8 -29.66 -1.07 9.96
C PHE A 8 -28.33 -1.63 10.50
N GLY A 9 -28.37 -2.46 11.55
CA GLY A 9 -27.18 -3.11 12.11
C GLY A 9 -26.48 -4.06 11.13
N ARG A 10 -27.25 -4.77 10.27
CA ARG A 10 -26.70 -5.59 9.18
C ARG A 10 -25.99 -4.75 8.11
N ASN A 11 -26.59 -3.67 7.66
CA ASN A 11 -25.95 -2.77 6.69
C ASN A 11 -24.67 -2.15 7.28
N PHE A 12 -24.70 -1.79 8.56
CA PHE A 12 -23.57 -1.24 9.29
C PHE A 12 -22.41 -2.26 9.40
N THR A 13 -22.68 -3.49 9.86
CA THR A 13 -21.69 -4.58 9.94
C THR A 13 -21.11 -4.94 8.58
N GLN A 14 -21.94 -5.02 7.54
CA GLN A 14 -21.51 -5.38 6.19
C GLN A 14 -20.56 -4.37 5.54
N THR A 15 -20.50 -3.13 6.03
CA THR A 15 -19.56 -2.11 5.53
C THR A 15 -18.17 -2.18 6.16
N THR A 16 -18.02 -2.87 7.29
CA THR A 16 -16.76 -2.88 8.04
C THR A 16 -15.57 -3.56 7.33
N PRO A 17 -15.73 -4.68 6.59
CA PRO A 17 -14.60 -5.24 5.82
C PRO A 17 -14.06 -4.26 4.77
N PHE A 18 -14.96 -3.50 4.14
CA PHE A 18 -14.56 -2.47 3.19
C PHE A 18 -13.82 -1.32 3.87
N ILE A 19 -14.30 -0.83 5.02
CA ILE A 19 -13.63 0.26 5.74
C ILE A 19 -12.23 -0.19 6.16
N LEU A 20 -12.10 -1.37 6.76
CA LEU A 20 -10.81 -1.92 7.17
C LEU A 20 -9.87 -2.05 5.97
N SER A 21 -10.31 -2.67 4.88
CA SER A 21 -9.50 -2.84 3.66
C SER A 21 -9.02 -1.52 3.04
N ASN A 22 -9.63 -0.38 3.38
CA ASN A 22 -9.23 0.94 2.86
C ASN A 22 -8.51 1.82 3.89
N THR A 23 -8.56 1.48 5.18
CA THR A 23 -8.02 2.33 6.27
C THR A 23 -6.90 1.67 7.07
N VAL A 24 -6.83 0.33 7.08
CA VAL A 24 -5.88 -0.48 7.87
C VAL A 24 -4.41 -0.17 7.63
N ILE A 25 -4.09 0.42 6.48
CA ILE A 25 -2.75 0.88 6.17
C ILE A 25 -2.47 2.25 6.80
N LEU A 26 -3.39 3.21 6.60
CA LEU A 26 -3.18 4.62 6.94
C LEU A 26 -3.26 4.87 8.44
N ILE A 27 -4.26 4.29 9.11
CA ILE A 27 -4.58 4.68 10.48
C ILE A 27 -3.57 4.13 11.47
N PRO A 28 -3.23 2.82 11.46
CA PRO A 28 -2.19 2.32 12.35
C PRO A 28 -0.83 2.95 12.04
N TYR A 29 -0.55 3.29 10.77
CA TYR A 29 0.66 4.04 10.41
C TYR A 29 0.73 5.38 11.16
N LEU A 30 -0.34 6.18 11.15
CA LEU A 30 -0.40 7.46 11.87
C LEU A 30 -0.29 7.28 13.39
N LEU A 31 -0.97 6.28 13.95
CA LEU A 31 -0.95 6.00 15.38
C LEU A 31 0.42 5.56 15.87
N PHE A 32 1.08 4.62 15.19
CA PHE A 32 2.40 4.16 15.61
C PHE A 32 3.46 5.23 15.36
N LEU A 33 3.31 6.06 14.31
CA LEU A 33 4.20 7.19 14.09
C LEU A 33 4.07 8.23 15.22
N SER A 34 2.88 8.45 15.79
CA SER A 34 2.70 9.40 16.89
C SER A 34 3.30 8.93 18.22
N LEU A 35 3.60 7.63 18.38
CA LEU A 35 4.33 7.09 19.53
C LEU A 35 5.84 7.39 19.51
N SER A 36 6.39 7.68 18.33
CA SER A 36 7.83 7.91 18.17
C SER A 36 8.23 9.27 18.71
N ASP A 37 9.14 9.28 19.70
CA ASP A 37 9.79 10.50 20.20
C ASP A 37 11.02 10.91 19.38
N GLY A 38 11.49 10.04 18.48
CA GLY A 38 12.65 10.29 17.61
C GLY A 38 14.01 10.17 18.30
N ASN A 39 14.04 9.81 19.59
CA ASN A 39 15.25 9.78 20.40
C ASN A 39 15.56 8.37 20.94
N GLY A 40 14.57 7.49 21.07
CA GLY A 40 14.73 6.15 21.63
C GLY A 40 14.32 5.03 20.67
N TRP A 41 15.13 3.97 20.60
CA TRP A 41 14.76 2.73 19.88
C TRP A 41 13.40 2.19 20.31
N LEU A 42 13.12 2.21 21.62
CA LEU A 42 11.86 1.69 22.18
C LEU A 42 10.63 2.40 21.62
N SER A 43 10.66 3.73 21.47
CA SER A 43 9.51 4.51 20.96
C SER A 43 9.31 4.37 19.46
N ILE A 44 10.40 4.13 18.71
CA ILE A 44 10.44 4.02 17.25
C ILE A 44 10.02 2.64 16.75
N LEU A 45 10.37 1.59 17.51
CA LEU A 45 10.17 0.20 17.11
C LEU A 45 8.73 -0.16 16.73
N PRO A 46 7.65 0.27 17.42
CA PRO A 46 6.29 -0.08 17.02
C PRO A 46 5.99 0.37 15.59
N PHE A 47 6.41 1.57 15.23
CA PHE A 47 6.20 2.08 13.89
C PHE A 47 7.02 1.34 12.83
N THR A 48 8.30 1.10 13.13
CA THR A 48 9.18 0.37 12.22
C THR A 48 8.70 -1.08 12.02
N LEU A 49 8.28 -1.76 13.08
CA LEU A 49 7.74 -3.12 13.02
C LEU A 49 6.44 -3.16 12.19
N PHE A 50 5.46 -2.31 12.50
CA PHE A 50 4.23 -2.22 11.72
C PHE A 50 4.52 -2.04 10.23
N TYR A 51 5.37 -1.07 9.88
CA TYR A 51 5.68 -0.75 8.49
C TYR A 51 6.40 -1.92 7.79
N THR A 52 7.40 -2.51 8.44
CA THR A 52 8.21 -3.60 7.88
C THR A 52 7.32 -4.82 7.63
N PHE A 53 6.51 -5.25 8.60
CA PHE A 53 5.59 -6.37 8.44
C PHE A 53 4.49 -6.09 7.42
N ARG A 54 3.97 -4.86 7.34
CA ARG A 54 3.00 -4.47 6.32
C ARG A 54 3.57 -4.59 4.91
N MET A 55 4.81 -4.16 4.70
CA MET A 55 5.45 -4.17 3.37
C MET A 55 5.92 -5.56 2.95
N THR A 56 6.33 -6.39 3.93
CA THR A 56 6.95 -7.69 3.66
C THR A 56 6.03 -8.89 3.91
N GLY A 57 4.90 -8.71 4.60
CA GLY A 57 3.99 -9.79 4.98
C GLY A 57 3.45 -10.59 3.80
N LEU A 58 3.29 -9.99 2.62
CA LEU A 58 2.91 -10.73 1.41
C LEU A 58 4.03 -11.62 0.86
N PHE A 59 5.30 -11.25 1.03
CA PHE A 59 6.42 -12.16 0.70
C PHE A 59 6.44 -13.34 1.66
N LEU A 60 6.13 -13.11 2.94
CA LEU A 60 6.02 -14.17 3.93
C LEU A 60 4.95 -15.20 3.52
N ILE A 61 3.73 -14.76 3.20
CA ILE A 61 2.68 -15.69 2.77
C ILE A 61 2.98 -16.31 1.41
N SER A 62 3.51 -15.55 0.46
CA SER A 62 3.90 -16.12 -0.84
C SER A 62 5.02 -17.16 -0.70
N SER A 63 5.86 -17.03 0.33
CA SER A 63 6.89 -18.00 0.66
C SER A 63 6.33 -19.24 1.33
N LEU A 64 5.33 -19.06 2.19
CA LEU A 64 4.65 -20.15 2.86
C LEU A 64 3.58 -20.67 1.91
N GLN A 65 3.92 -21.62 1.02
CA GLN A 65 2.96 -22.21 0.07
C GLN A 65 1.87 -23.06 0.76
N PHE A 66 1.57 -22.81 2.04
CA PHE A 66 0.40 -23.36 2.70
C PHE A 66 -0.79 -23.18 1.75
N GLY A 67 -1.59 -24.22 1.60
CA GLY A 67 -2.86 -24.16 0.90
C GLY A 67 -3.89 -23.30 1.64
N LEU A 68 -3.47 -22.19 2.24
CA LEU A 68 -4.34 -21.19 2.83
C LEU A 68 -5.05 -20.51 1.67
N ASP A 69 -6.33 -20.83 1.55
CA ASP A 69 -7.27 -20.16 0.67
C ASP A 69 -7.42 -18.69 1.08
N SER A 70 -7.78 -17.81 0.13
CA SER A 70 -7.98 -16.39 0.44
C SER A 70 -9.05 -16.14 1.50
N TYR A 71 -10.03 -17.04 1.65
CA TYR A 71 -11.02 -16.93 2.72
C TYR A 71 -10.41 -17.20 4.10
N THR A 72 -9.68 -18.30 4.29
CA THR A 72 -8.95 -18.55 5.53
C THR A 72 -7.93 -17.45 5.80
N LEU A 73 -7.22 -16.97 4.78
CA LEU A 73 -6.30 -15.86 4.90
C LEU A 73 -7.00 -14.58 5.37
N LEU A 74 -8.18 -14.27 4.83
CA LEU A 74 -9.00 -13.14 5.26
C LEU A 74 -9.38 -13.30 6.74
N MET A 75 -9.83 -14.48 7.15
CA MET A 75 -10.20 -14.75 8.54
C MET A 75 -9.02 -14.61 9.51
N ILE A 76 -7.85 -15.15 9.17
CA ILE A 76 -6.62 -14.99 9.94
C ILE A 76 -6.24 -13.51 10.03
N SER A 77 -6.30 -12.77 8.91
CA SER A 77 -5.96 -11.34 8.90
C SER A 77 -6.88 -10.52 9.83
N LEU A 78 -8.18 -10.83 9.85
CA LEU A 78 -9.15 -10.18 10.73
C LEU A 78 -8.89 -10.49 12.21
N LEU A 79 -8.57 -11.74 12.52
CA LEU A 79 -8.22 -12.16 13.89
C LEU A 79 -6.93 -11.49 14.38
N MET A 80 -5.88 -11.51 13.56
CA MET A 80 -4.62 -10.83 13.89
C MET A 80 -4.82 -9.33 14.05
N GLY A 81 -5.61 -8.72 13.15
CA GLY A 81 -5.94 -7.30 13.23
C GLY A 81 -6.69 -6.93 14.52
N GLY A 82 -7.71 -7.70 14.88
CA GLY A 82 -8.51 -7.49 16.10
C GLY A 82 -7.71 -7.74 17.38
N ALA A 83 -6.89 -8.80 17.43
CA ALA A 83 -5.98 -9.06 18.54
C ALA A 83 -4.92 -7.95 18.65
N GLY A 84 -4.35 -7.53 17.53
CA GLY A 84 -3.37 -6.46 17.47
C GLY A 84 -3.94 -5.12 17.94
N SER A 85 -5.16 -4.76 17.55
CA SER A 85 -5.79 -3.52 18.02
C SER A 85 -6.11 -3.58 19.51
N LEU A 86 -6.57 -4.72 20.03
CA LEU A 86 -6.84 -4.90 21.46
C LEU A 86 -5.56 -4.81 22.29
N LEU A 87 -4.48 -5.47 21.84
CA LEU A 87 -3.16 -5.35 22.49
C LEU A 87 -2.61 -3.94 22.44
N GLY A 88 -2.90 -3.17 21.39
CA GLY A 88 -2.49 -1.77 21.31
C GLY A 88 -3.23 -0.87 22.30
N ILE A 89 -4.47 -1.17 22.66
CA ILE A 89 -5.17 -0.49 23.77
C ILE A 89 -4.44 -0.76 25.08
N LEU A 90 -4.11 -2.03 25.33
CA LEU A 90 -3.35 -2.44 26.52
C LEU A 90 -1.92 -1.87 26.52
N GLY A 91 -1.36 -1.54 25.34
CA GLY A 91 -0.08 -0.88 25.18
C GLY A 91 0.03 0.46 25.90
N VAL A 92 -1.08 1.17 26.09
CA VAL A 92 -1.11 2.42 26.87
C VAL A 92 -0.80 2.16 28.35
N ILE A 93 -1.12 0.96 28.86
CA ILE A 93 -0.84 0.53 30.23
C ILE A 93 0.55 -0.12 30.31
N TYR A 94 0.88 -0.98 29.34
CA TYR A 94 2.17 -1.67 29.28
C TYR A 94 2.79 -1.54 27.89
N PHE A 95 3.72 -0.59 27.75
CA PHE A 95 4.30 -0.16 26.48
C PHE A 95 4.80 -1.29 25.56
N PRO A 96 5.47 -2.37 26.05
CA PRO A 96 5.92 -3.46 25.18
C PRO A 96 4.82 -4.16 24.38
N LEU A 97 3.54 -4.06 24.80
CA LEU A 97 2.42 -4.60 23.99
C LEU A 97 2.23 -3.85 22.67
N PHE A 98 2.73 -2.61 22.54
CA PHE A 98 2.76 -1.93 21.25
C PHE A 98 3.63 -2.64 20.22
N TYR A 99 4.69 -3.36 20.64
CA TYR A 99 5.49 -4.16 19.72
C TYR A 99 4.65 -5.28 19.12
N LEU A 100 3.96 -6.06 19.96
CA LEU A 100 3.12 -7.15 19.47
C LEU A 100 1.92 -6.63 18.66
N SER A 101 1.29 -5.54 19.13
CA SER A 101 0.22 -4.84 18.42
C SER A 101 0.65 -4.43 17.01
N SER A 102 1.84 -3.84 16.88
CA SER A 102 2.38 -3.37 15.60
C SER A 102 2.65 -4.49 14.61
N ILE A 103 3.19 -5.63 15.08
CA ILE A 103 3.44 -6.82 14.26
C ILE A 103 2.12 -7.37 13.73
N LEU A 104 1.14 -7.59 14.62
CA LEU A 104 -0.15 -8.19 14.27
C LEU A 104 -0.97 -7.29 13.34
N LEU A 105 -1.03 -5.99 13.62
CA LEU A 105 -1.69 -5.02 12.73
C LEU A 105 -0.95 -4.87 11.40
N GLY A 106 0.39 -4.96 11.39
CA GLY A 106 1.20 -4.92 10.17
C GLY A 106 0.91 -6.11 9.26
N LEU A 107 0.87 -7.33 9.82
CA LEU A 107 0.52 -8.55 9.09
C LEU A 107 -0.93 -8.51 8.58
N SER A 108 -1.88 -8.10 9.44
CA SER A 108 -3.28 -7.88 9.04
C SER A 108 -3.37 -6.91 7.85
N ALA A 109 -2.70 -5.75 7.93
CA ALA A 109 -2.70 -4.75 6.86
C ALA A 109 -2.12 -5.27 5.54
N SER A 110 -1.16 -6.19 5.60
CA SER A 110 -0.55 -6.81 4.43
C SER A 110 -1.53 -7.75 3.72
N TRP A 111 -2.33 -8.50 4.48
CA TRP A 111 -3.11 -9.64 3.97
C TRP A 111 -4.58 -9.32 3.72
N ILE A 112 -5.18 -8.47 4.54
CA ILE A 112 -6.63 -8.21 4.50
C ILE A 112 -7.08 -7.65 3.15
N VAL A 113 -6.29 -6.75 2.54
CA VAL A 113 -6.64 -6.10 1.27
C VAL A 113 -6.69 -7.11 0.11
N PRO A 114 -5.61 -7.86 -0.19
CA PRO A 114 -5.66 -8.85 -1.27
C PRO A 114 -6.66 -9.98 -1.00
N ALA A 115 -6.77 -10.46 0.24
CA ALA A 115 -7.69 -11.53 0.59
C ALA A 115 -9.16 -11.09 0.43
N ASN A 116 -9.51 -9.90 0.95
CA ASN A 116 -10.86 -9.34 0.81
C ASN A 116 -11.23 -9.05 -0.65
N ILE A 117 -10.29 -8.61 -1.49
CA ILE A 117 -10.55 -8.41 -2.92
C ILE A 117 -10.84 -9.74 -3.61
N THR A 118 -10.05 -10.78 -3.31
CA THR A 118 -10.20 -12.11 -3.93
C THR A 118 -11.53 -12.76 -3.53
N VAL A 119 -11.85 -12.78 -2.23
CA VAL A 119 -13.12 -13.31 -1.73
C VAL A 119 -14.30 -12.56 -2.34
N ASN A 120 -14.30 -11.22 -2.33
CA ASN A 120 -15.41 -10.45 -2.90
C ASN A 120 -15.55 -10.60 -4.43
N ALA A 121 -14.44 -10.80 -5.15
CA ALA A 121 -14.49 -11.07 -6.59
C ALA A 121 -15.15 -12.42 -6.87
N HIS A 122 -14.82 -13.44 -6.07
CA HIS A 122 -15.42 -14.76 -6.16
C HIS A 122 -16.91 -14.76 -5.83
N GLU A 123 -17.29 -14.14 -4.71
CA GLU A 123 -18.69 -13.95 -4.33
C GLU A 123 -19.50 -13.26 -5.43
N LYS A 124 -18.92 -12.23 -6.06
CA LYS A 124 -19.57 -11.51 -7.16
C LYS A 124 -19.79 -12.39 -8.39
N HIS A 125 -18.83 -13.26 -8.72
CA HIS A 125 -18.98 -14.25 -9.79
C HIS A 125 -20.08 -15.27 -9.49
N GLN A 126 -20.26 -15.63 -8.22
CA GLN A 126 -21.37 -16.46 -7.75
C GLN A 126 -22.71 -15.69 -7.61
N GLY A 127 -22.77 -14.43 -8.02
CA GLY A 127 -23.98 -13.60 -7.99
C GLY A 127 -24.23 -12.88 -6.66
N PHE A 128 -23.34 -13.01 -5.66
CA PHE A 128 -23.47 -12.35 -4.37
C PHE A 128 -22.68 -11.02 -4.33
N THR A 129 -23.38 -9.90 -4.12
CA THR A 129 -22.76 -8.58 -4.03
C THR A 129 -22.79 -8.02 -2.61
N ASN A 130 -21.61 -8.00 -1.97
CA ASN A 130 -21.47 -7.53 -0.59
C ASN A 130 -21.70 -6.03 -0.42
N MET A 131 -21.19 -5.20 -1.35
CA MET A 131 -21.30 -3.74 -1.28
C MET A 131 -22.24 -3.21 -2.36
N THR A 132 -23.43 -2.77 -1.95
CA THR A 132 -24.42 -2.12 -2.81
C THR A 132 -24.43 -0.60 -2.58
N ALA A 133 -24.96 0.17 -3.55
CA ALA A 133 -24.97 1.63 -3.49
C ALA A 133 -25.57 2.18 -2.18
N ASN A 134 -26.57 1.49 -1.64
CA ASN A 134 -27.30 1.87 -0.43
C ASN A 134 -26.47 1.76 0.86
N LYS A 135 -25.29 1.11 0.81
CA LYS A 135 -24.40 0.91 1.96
C LYS A 135 -23.29 1.97 2.06
N TYR A 136 -23.04 2.76 1.00
CA TYR A 136 -22.04 3.84 1.05
C TYR A 136 -22.28 4.90 2.12
N PRO A 137 -23.53 5.34 2.41
CA PRO A 137 -23.77 6.31 3.50
C PRO A 137 -23.30 5.80 4.86
N PHE A 138 -23.48 4.51 5.15
CA PHE A 138 -23.00 3.87 6.38
C PHE A 138 -21.47 3.84 6.44
N ALA A 139 -20.82 3.54 5.31
CA ALA A 139 -19.37 3.59 5.22
C ALA A 139 -18.82 5.00 5.47
N ILE A 140 -19.46 6.04 4.92
CA ILE A 140 -19.11 7.44 5.15
C ILE A 140 -19.25 7.80 6.64
N LEU A 141 -20.37 7.41 7.27
CA LEU A 141 -20.59 7.67 8.69
C LEU A 141 -19.50 7.05 9.57
N LEU A 142 -19.14 5.80 9.30
CA LEU A 142 -18.07 5.12 10.02
C LEU A 142 -16.69 5.73 9.78
N LEU A 143 -16.41 6.20 8.56
CA LEU A 143 -15.19 6.93 8.25
C LEU A 143 -15.14 8.29 8.97
N ILE A 144 -16.26 9.01 9.08
CA ILE A 144 -16.35 10.25 9.85
C ILE A 144 -16.07 9.98 11.33
N LEU A 145 -16.68 8.95 11.90
CA LEU A 145 -16.43 8.53 13.29
C LEU A 145 -14.94 8.24 13.50
N LEU A 146 -14.33 7.52 12.58
CA LEU A 146 -12.92 7.18 12.63
C LEU A 146 -12.03 8.43 12.51
N PHE A 147 -12.33 9.31 11.57
CA PHE A 147 -11.57 10.56 11.39
C PHE A 147 -11.65 11.46 12.63
N ARG A 148 -12.82 11.55 13.27
CA ARG A 148 -12.99 12.28 14.53
C ARG A 148 -12.16 11.67 15.67
N SER A 149 -12.03 10.34 15.73
CA SER A 149 -11.19 9.69 16.75
C SER A 149 -9.71 10.03 16.64
N ILE A 150 -9.19 10.21 15.41
CA ILE A 150 -7.81 10.61 15.15
C ILE A 150 -7.57 12.06 15.56
N ALA A 151 -8.59 12.91 15.56
CA ALA A 151 -8.45 14.31 15.96
C ALA A 151 -8.38 14.51 17.49
N LEU A 152 -8.58 13.45 18.28
CA LEU A 152 -8.47 13.51 19.73
C LEU A 152 -7.01 13.71 20.17
N PRO A 153 -6.76 14.34 21.32
CA PRO A 153 -5.41 14.57 21.81
C PRO A 153 -4.83 13.35 22.57
N GLY A 154 -3.51 13.18 22.47
CA GLY A 154 -2.71 12.32 23.35
C GLY A 154 -3.11 10.84 23.37
N THR A 155 -3.06 10.22 24.55
CA THR A 155 -3.35 8.79 24.74
C THR A 155 -4.81 8.44 24.43
N THR A 156 -5.75 9.37 24.63
CA THR A 156 -7.17 9.19 24.30
C THR A 156 -7.36 8.91 22.81
N GLN A 157 -6.58 9.55 21.95
CA GLN A 157 -6.57 9.29 20.51
C GLN A 157 -6.30 7.81 20.22
N ILE A 158 -5.26 7.26 20.84
CA ILE A 158 -4.80 5.89 20.61
C ILE A 158 -5.85 4.90 21.11
N VAL A 159 -6.32 5.08 22.35
CA VAL A 159 -7.32 4.18 22.96
C VAL A 159 -8.61 4.17 22.15
N VAL A 160 -9.18 5.34 21.83
CA VAL A 160 -10.47 5.43 21.13
C VAL A 160 -10.34 4.91 19.70
N THR A 161 -9.28 5.27 18.98
CA THR A 161 -9.09 4.81 17.59
C THR A 161 -8.91 3.29 17.54
N LEU A 162 -8.10 2.70 18.43
CA LEU A 162 -7.89 1.25 18.48
C LEU A 162 -9.12 0.49 19.01
N ALA A 163 -9.92 1.08 19.90
CA ALA A 163 -11.20 0.51 20.32
C ALA A 163 -12.20 0.42 19.16
N ILE A 164 -12.33 1.50 18.38
CA ILE A 164 -13.17 1.51 17.16
C ILE A 164 -12.66 0.47 16.15
N TYR A 165 -11.35 0.38 15.95
CA TYR A 165 -10.75 -0.63 15.08
C TYR A 165 -11.04 -2.06 15.56
N THR A 166 -10.94 -2.32 16.85
CA THR A 166 -11.25 -3.63 17.44
C THR A 166 -12.71 -4.00 17.16
N LEU A 167 -13.64 -3.05 17.34
CA LEU A 167 -15.05 -3.24 17.00
C LEU A 167 -15.24 -3.52 15.50
N PHE A 168 -14.57 -2.78 14.62
CA PHE A 168 -14.64 -3.02 13.18
C PHE A 168 -14.13 -4.41 12.79
N TYR A 169 -13.03 -4.88 13.40
CA TYR A 169 -12.51 -6.23 13.16
C TYR A 169 -13.50 -7.31 13.61
N ILE A 170 -14.12 -7.16 14.78
CA ILE A 170 -15.15 -8.10 15.28
C ILE A 170 -16.35 -8.13 14.33
N MET A 171 -16.84 -6.96 13.91
CA MET A 171 -17.99 -6.85 12.99
C MET A 171 -17.68 -7.37 11.59
N ALA A 172 -16.45 -7.16 11.10
CA ALA A 172 -16.01 -7.66 9.82
C ALA A 172 -15.86 -9.19 9.86
N TYR A 173 -15.27 -9.73 10.93
CA TYR A 173 -15.17 -11.17 11.15
C TYR A 173 -16.54 -11.83 11.18
N HIS A 174 -17.48 -11.25 11.94
CA HIS A 174 -18.86 -11.73 11.96
C HIS A 174 -19.49 -11.70 10.55
N THR A 175 -19.25 -10.65 9.77
CA THR A 175 -19.78 -10.50 8.41
C THR A 175 -19.23 -11.56 7.45
N VAL A 176 -17.90 -11.69 7.39
CA VAL A 176 -17.20 -12.60 6.47
C VAL A 176 -17.51 -14.07 6.80
N ARG A 177 -17.67 -14.41 8.08
CA ARG A 177 -18.09 -15.76 8.50
C ARG A 177 -19.44 -16.19 7.92
N HIS A 178 -20.31 -15.25 7.57
CA HIS A 178 -21.64 -15.51 7.01
C HIS A 178 -21.72 -15.30 5.50
N TYR A 179 -20.59 -15.21 4.79
CA TYR A 179 -20.63 -15.27 3.33
C TYR A 179 -21.17 -16.63 2.87
N PRO A 180 -21.98 -16.68 1.80
CA PRO A 180 -22.43 -17.94 1.23
C PRO A 180 -21.20 -18.80 0.90
N ARG A 181 -21.32 -20.12 1.07
CA ARG A 181 -20.17 -21.03 1.20
C ARG A 181 -19.14 -20.84 0.08
N TYR A 182 -17.96 -20.38 0.47
CA TYR A 182 -16.77 -20.34 -0.38
C TYR A 182 -16.24 -21.76 -0.57
N GLU A 183 -16.79 -22.50 -1.53
CA GLU A 183 -16.32 -23.83 -1.94
C GLU A 183 -15.45 -23.68 -3.20
N LEU A 184 -14.14 -23.47 -3.01
CA LEU A 184 -13.15 -23.73 -4.06
C LEU A 184 -12.61 -25.15 -3.83
N ASP A 185 -12.72 -26.02 -4.83
CA ASP A 185 -12.21 -27.39 -4.75
C ASP A 185 -10.68 -27.37 -4.95
N PHE A 186 -9.92 -27.60 -3.86
CA PHE A 186 -8.47 -27.43 -3.80
C PHE A 186 -7.69 -28.73 -4.02
N LYS A 187 -8.07 -29.54 -5.01
CA LYS A 187 -7.47 -30.87 -5.19
C LYS A 187 -5.99 -30.89 -5.61
N ASP A 188 -5.36 -29.77 -5.98
CA ASP A 188 -4.00 -29.78 -6.56
C ASP A 188 -3.03 -28.68 -6.06
N ILE A 189 -2.96 -28.39 -4.76
CA ILE A 189 -1.84 -27.58 -4.23
C ILE A 189 -0.66 -28.49 -3.88
N LYS A 190 0.30 -28.58 -4.80
CA LYS A 190 1.55 -29.37 -4.65
C LYS A 190 2.30 -29.01 -3.36
N SER A 191 2.82 -30.07 -2.74
CA SER A 191 3.48 -30.18 -1.42
C SER A 191 4.89 -29.56 -1.31
N ASN A 192 5.17 -28.43 -1.95
CA ASN A 192 6.41 -27.68 -1.67
C ASN A 192 6.13 -26.67 -0.57
N LEU A 193 6.38 -27.06 0.68
CA LEU A 193 6.03 -26.30 1.88
C LEU A 193 6.59 -24.85 1.91
N VAL A 194 7.70 -24.56 1.19
CA VAL A 194 8.31 -23.22 1.15
C VAL A 194 8.80 -22.85 -0.26
N ALA A 195 8.43 -21.66 -0.74
CA ALA A 195 8.99 -21.04 -1.94
C ALA A 195 10.26 -20.24 -1.58
N THR A 196 11.44 -20.85 -1.79
CA THR A 196 12.74 -20.29 -1.41
C THR A 196 12.98 -18.87 -1.93
N LYS A 197 12.52 -18.56 -3.16
CA LYS A 197 12.67 -17.23 -3.77
C LYS A 197 11.96 -16.14 -2.96
N GLU A 198 10.67 -16.32 -2.66
CA GLU A 198 9.91 -15.29 -1.94
C GLU A 198 10.33 -15.22 -0.47
N PHE A 199 10.84 -16.32 0.11
CA PHE A 199 11.42 -16.32 1.45
C PHE A 199 12.70 -15.48 1.54
N VAL A 200 13.61 -15.62 0.56
CA VAL A 200 14.84 -14.79 0.50
C VAL A 200 14.48 -13.32 0.29
N LEU A 201 13.49 -13.02 -0.55
CA LEU A 201 13.00 -11.64 -0.73
C LEU A 201 12.35 -11.10 0.55
N PHE A 202 11.60 -11.94 1.29
CA PHE A 202 11.07 -11.58 2.60
C PHE A 202 12.18 -11.17 3.55
N ILE A 203 13.17 -12.04 3.80
CA ILE A 203 14.28 -11.75 4.72
C ILE A 203 15.06 -10.51 4.27
N GLY A 204 15.44 -10.47 2.99
CA GLY A 204 16.23 -9.37 2.44
C GLY A 204 15.53 -8.02 2.56
N PHE A 205 14.29 -7.90 2.08
CA PHE A 205 13.54 -6.65 2.21
C PHE A 205 13.17 -6.34 3.66
N PHE A 206 12.92 -7.34 4.50
CA PHE A 206 12.64 -7.13 5.92
C PHE A 206 13.81 -6.45 6.62
N ILE A 207 15.01 -7.04 6.52
CA ILE A 207 16.22 -6.49 7.16
C ILE A 207 16.50 -5.09 6.62
N LEU A 208 16.50 -4.91 5.30
CA LEU A 208 16.83 -3.62 4.69
C LEU A 208 15.81 -2.53 5.06
N LEU A 209 14.51 -2.82 5.04
CA LEU A 209 13.48 -1.85 5.41
C LEU A 209 13.54 -1.52 6.90
N PHE A 210 13.78 -2.53 7.74
CA PHE A 210 13.94 -2.36 9.18
C PHE A 210 15.13 -1.43 9.48
N LEU A 211 16.29 -1.70 8.87
CA LEU A 211 17.48 -0.85 9.01
C LEU A 211 17.22 0.57 8.49
N LEU A 212 16.69 0.70 7.27
CA LEU A 212 16.42 2.01 6.67
C LEU A 212 15.47 2.86 7.52
N ARG A 213 14.43 2.24 8.10
CA ARG A 213 13.44 2.97 8.89
C ARG A 213 13.98 3.39 10.25
N ASN A 214 14.71 2.51 10.94
CA ASN A 214 15.38 2.86 12.19
C ASN A 214 16.45 3.94 11.95
N ALA A 215 17.28 3.81 10.92
CA ALA A 215 18.29 4.80 10.56
C ALA A 215 17.71 6.21 10.41
N ARG A 216 16.57 6.33 9.71
CA ARG A 216 15.88 7.61 9.53
C ARG A 216 15.30 8.18 10.82
N LEU A 217 14.73 7.34 11.68
CA LEU A 217 14.04 7.80 12.88
C LEU A 217 15.02 8.11 14.01
N LEU A 218 16.16 7.42 14.06
CA LEU A 218 17.24 7.66 15.02
C LEU A 218 18.26 8.69 14.53
N VAL A 219 18.16 9.13 13.28
CA VAL A 219 19.14 10.03 12.65
C VAL A 219 20.55 9.42 12.67
N ASP A 220 20.62 8.11 12.37
CA ASP A 220 21.86 7.33 12.32
C ASP A 220 22.38 7.22 10.86
N PRO A 221 23.49 7.90 10.50
CA PRO A 221 24.05 7.87 9.16
C PRO A 221 24.69 6.52 8.79
N GLU A 222 25.24 5.78 9.75
CA GLU A 222 25.92 4.51 9.48
C GLU A 222 24.90 3.43 9.12
N LEU A 223 23.84 3.31 9.93
CA LEU A 223 22.72 2.41 9.62
C LEU A 223 22.05 2.77 8.29
N PHE A 224 22.01 4.06 7.95
CA PHE A 224 21.46 4.53 6.69
C PHE A 224 22.30 4.06 5.50
N ASP A 225 23.61 4.28 5.55
CA ASP A 225 24.54 3.88 4.49
C ASP A 225 24.52 2.35 4.31
N ILE A 226 24.53 1.58 5.40
CA ILE A 226 24.40 0.11 5.36
C ILE A 226 23.11 -0.31 4.66
N ALA A 227 21.97 0.30 5.00
CA ALA A 227 20.69 -0.03 4.40
C ALA A 227 20.66 0.30 2.89
N VAL A 228 21.25 1.43 2.49
CA VAL A 228 21.31 1.86 1.09
C VAL A 228 22.24 0.95 0.27
N TYR A 229 23.47 0.69 0.74
CA TYR A 229 24.40 -0.19 0.05
C TYR A 229 23.92 -1.63 0.00
N GLY A 230 23.33 -2.13 1.09
CA GLY A 230 22.72 -3.45 1.14
C GLY A 230 21.58 -3.59 0.13
N PHE A 231 20.76 -2.55 -0.04
CA PHE A 231 19.74 -2.54 -1.09
C PHE A 231 20.33 -2.53 -2.49
N LEU A 232 21.36 -1.72 -2.75
CA LEU A 232 22.01 -1.69 -4.07
C LEU A 232 22.57 -3.07 -4.43
N LEU A 233 23.21 -3.75 -3.49
CA LEU A 233 23.68 -5.12 -3.67
C LEU A 233 22.52 -6.08 -3.99
N LEU A 234 21.46 -6.07 -3.17
CA LEU A 234 20.29 -6.92 -3.40
C LEU A 234 19.62 -6.62 -4.74
N PHE A 235 19.55 -5.35 -5.14
CA PHE A 235 18.98 -4.91 -6.40
C PHE A 235 19.78 -5.43 -7.60
N VAL A 236 21.11 -5.35 -7.56
CA VAL A 236 21.99 -5.90 -8.61
C VAL A 236 21.83 -7.41 -8.71
N LEU A 237 21.82 -8.12 -7.58
CA LEU A 237 21.60 -9.57 -7.55
C LEU A 237 20.21 -9.94 -8.10
N ALA A 238 19.18 -9.21 -7.72
CA ALA A 238 17.82 -9.41 -8.20
C ALA A 238 17.71 -9.15 -9.70
N ALA A 239 18.31 -8.06 -10.21
CA ALA A 239 18.31 -7.72 -11.63
C ALA A 239 19.00 -8.80 -12.48
N PHE A 240 20.15 -9.30 -12.01
CA PHE A 240 20.86 -10.41 -12.66
C PHE A 240 20.02 -11.69 -12.70
N TYR A 241 19.38 -12.04 -11.58
CA TYR A 241 18.50 -13.21 -11.48
C TYR A 241 17.24 -13.08 -12.37
N LEU A 242 16.60 -11.90 -12.36
CA LEU A 242 15.42 -11.58 -13.18
C LEU A 242 15.73 -11.67 -14.69
N GLY A 243 16.91 -11.22 -15.11
CA GLY A 243 17.35 -11.34 -16.50
C GLY A 243 17.39 -12.78 -17.01
N ARG A 244 17.73 -13.74 -16.14
CA ARG A 244 17.74 -15.17 -16.47
C ARG A 244 16.35 -15.82 -16.37
N ALA A 245 15.54 -15.38 -15.41
CA ALA A 245 14.23 -15.98 -15.11
C ALA A 245 13.06 -15.49 -16.01
N LYS A 246 13.29 -14.49 -16.87
CA LYS A 246 12.24 -13.88 -17.74
C LYS A 246 11.53 -14.90 -18.64
N LYS A 247 12.23 -15.95 -19.08
CA LYS A 247 11.66 -16.99 -19.98
C LYS A 247 10.52 -17.81 -19.34
N ASN A 248 10.42 -17.81 -18.01
CA ASN A 248 9.46 -18.62 -17.27
C ASN A 248 8.32 -17.78 -16.66
N TRP A 249 8.13 -16.54 -17.13
CA TRP A 249 7.07 -15.67 -16.61
C TRP A 249 5.71 -16.14 -17.12
N LYS A 250 4.79 -16.41 -16.18
CA LYS A 250 3.42 -16.86 -16.47
C LYS A 250 2.47 -15.73 -16.89
N LEU A 251 2.91 -14.47 -16.76
CA LEU A 251 2.13 -13.28 -17.06
C LEU A 251 2.84 -12.41 -18.10
N PRO A 252 2.08 -11.67 -18.93
CA PRO A 252 2.65 -10.73 -19.89
C PRO A 252 3.62 -9.73 -19.24
N THR A 253 4.70 -9.41 -19.95
CA THR A 253 5.76 -8.54 -19.41
C THR A 253 5.21 -7.14 -19.08
N TRP A 254 4.36 -6.58 -19.95
CA TRP A 254 3.75 -5.27 -19.73
C TRP A 254 2.88 -5.24 -18.47
N MET A 255 2.15 -6.33 -18.18
CA MET A 255 1.24 -6.42 -17.02
C MET A 255 2.01 -6.49 -15.71
N ASN A 256 3.10 -7.27 -15.68
CA ASN A 256 4.03 -7.31 -14.55
C ASN A 256 4.67 -5.95 -14.31
N LEU A 257 5.16 -5.29 -15.38
CA LEU A 257 5.79 -3.98 -15.26
C LEU A 257 4.78 -2.90 -14.84
N TYR A 258 3.55 -2.93 -15.38
CA TYR A 258 2.51 -1.98 -15.01
C TYR A 258 2.11 -2.13 -13.54
N THR A 259 2.02 -3.37 -13.06
CA THR A 259 1.76 -3.68 -11.65
C THR A 259 2.90 -3.20 -10.75
N PHE A 260 4.14 -3.40 -11.18
CA PHE A 260 5.33 -2.92 -10.48
C PHE A 260 5.33 -1.38 -10.40
N LEU A 261 5.10 -0.71 -11.53
CA LEU A 261 4.96 0.75 -11.63
C LEU A 261 3.82 1.27 -10.75
N ASN A 262 2.68 0.58 -10.71
CA ASN A 262 1.56 0.92 -9.83
C ASN A 262 1.95 0.89 -8.34
N GLY A 263 2.91 0.03 -7.98
CA GLY A 263 3.54 0.00 -6.67
C GLY A 263 4.45 1.20 -6.41
N MET A 264 5.28 1.55 -7.39
CA MET A 264 6.15 2.73 -7.35
C MET A 264 5.33 4.02 -7.18
N LEU A 265 4.26 4.17 -7.98
CA LEU A 265 3.31 5.28 -7.91
C LEU A 265 2.63 5.36 -6.54
N GLY A 266 2.20 4.23 -5.99
CA GLY A 266 1.62 4.18 -4.64
C GLY A 266 2.62 4.64 -3.56
N ASN A 267 3.90 4.24 -3.68
CA ASN A 267 4.94 4.72 -2.77
C ASN A 267 5.21 6.22 -2.94
N PHE A 268 5.25 6.73 -4.18
CA PHE A 268 5.41 8.16 -4.45
C PHE A 268 4.26 8.96 -3.84
N LEU A 269 3.01 8.56 -4.12
CA LEU A 269 1.81 9.21 -3.60
C LEU A 269 1.80 9.30 -2.07
N PHE A 270 2.24 8.25 -1.39
CA PHE A 270 2.20 8.20 0.07
C PHE A 270 3.50 8.72 0.72
N LEU A 271 4.62 8.03 0.50
CA LEU A 271 5.87 8.29 1.22
C LEU A 271 6.54 9.58 0.75
N PHE A 272 6.69 9.77 -0.56
CA PHE A 272 7.36 10.96 -1.07
C PHE A 272 6.53 12.22 -0.82
N SER A 273 5.22 12.17 -1.11
CA SER A 273 4.35 13.32 -0.88
C SER A 273 4.30 13.74 0.59
N THR A 274 4.35 12.79 1.54
CA THR A 274 4.40 13.12 2.98
C THR A 274 5.66 13.92 3.31
N ILE A 275 6.82 13.49 2.79
CA ILE A 275 8.09 14.18 3.06
C ILE A 275 8.12 15.52 2.33
N TYR A 276 7.67 15.57 1.08
CA TYR A 276 7.66 16.77 0.26
C TYR A 276 6.73 17.84 0.85
N VAL A 277 5.48 17.50 1.14
CA VAL A 277 4.52 18.46 1.71
C VAL A 277 4.96 18.91 3.09
N GLY A 278 5.39 17.97 3.95
CA GLY A 278 5.88 18.30 5.28
C GLY A 278 7.07 19.27 5.27
N ARG A 279 7.93 19.20 4.25
CA ARG A 279 9.10 20.07 4.13
C ARG A 279 8.88 21.35 3.35
N VAL A 280 8.10 21.31 2.28
CA VAL A 280 7.91 22.46 1.39
C VAL A 280 6.76 23.35 1.85
N TYR A 281 5.66 22.75 2.33
CA TYR A 281 4.47 23.48 2.79
C TYR A 281 4.35 23.52 4.32
N GLY A 282 5.05 22.62 5.02
CA GLY A 282 5.00 22.47 6.47
C GLY A 282 4.15 21.27 6.90
N PHE A 283 4.55 20.62 8.00
CA PHE A 283 3.88 19.41 8.51
C PHE A 283 2.40 19.68 8.90
N ASP A 284 2.06 20.89 9.32
CA ASP A 284 0.69 21.28 9.66
C ASP A 284 -0.26 21.24 8.44
N ARG A 285 0.29 21.36 7.23
CA ARG A 285 -0.48 21.35 5.99
C ARG A 285 -0.66 19.96 5.38
N LEU A 286 -0.08 18.91 5.97
CA LEU A 286 -0.20 17.54 5.46
C LEU A 286 -1.64 17.06 5.28
N ALA A 287 -2.51 17.40 6.24
CA ALA A 287 -3.92 17.01 6.18
C ALA A 287 -4.63 17.55 4.93
N ILE A 288 -4.40 18.83 4.61
CA ILE A 288 -5.09 19.56 3.55
C ILE A 288 -4.40 19.35 2.20
N ASP A 289 -3.07 19.49 2.14
CA ASP A 289 -2.33 19.52 0.88
C ASP A 289 -1.89 18.13 0.41
N MET A 290 -1.99 17.10 1.25
CA MET A 290 -1.62 15.72 0.90
C MET A 290 -2.74 14.70 1.11
N TYR A 291 -3.22 14.53 2.35
CA TYR A 291 -4.16 13.44 2.66
C TYR A 291 -5.53 13.67 2.03
N LEU A 292 -6.05 14.90 2.09
CA LEU A 292 -7.33 15.26 1.49
C LEU A 292 -7.36 15.01 -0.04
N PRO A 293 -6.45 15.57 -0.86
CA PRO A 293 -6.43 15.32 -2.31
C PRO A 293 -6.18 13.84 -2.64
N TYR A 294 -5.34 13.15 -1.87
CA TYR A 294 -5.12 11.71 -2.04
C TYR A 294 -6.40 10.89 -1.85
N ILE A 295 -7.09 11.10 -0.71
CA ILE A 295 -8.35 10.40 -0.39
C ILE A 295 -9.45 10.78 -1.38
N ALA A 296 -9.59 12.07 -1.70
CA ALA A 296 -10.59 12.56 -2.64
C ALA A 296 -10.42 11.93 -4.03
N GLY A 297 -9.19 11.86 -4.55
CA GLY A 297 -8.89 11.23 -5.83
C GLY A 297 -9.25 9.74 -5.83
N MET A 298 -8.90 9.00 -4.77
CA MET A 298 -9.25 7.58 -4.63
C MET A 298 -10.76 7.33 -4.55
N ILE A 299 -11.50 8.14 -3.79
CA ILE A 299 -12.96 8.01 -3.67
C ILE A 299 -13.60 8.30 -5.03
N LEU A 300 -13.22 9.39 -5.68
CA LEU A 300 -13.75 9.75 -6.98
C LEU A 300 -13.49 8.67 -8.04
N ALA A 301 -12.30 8.07 -8.03
CA ALA A 301 -11.96 6.95 -8.92
C ALA A 301 -12.92 5.77 -8.78
N LYS A 302 -13.33 5.42 -7.55
CA LYS A 302 -14.31 4.34 -7.33
C LYS A 302 -15.71 4.68 -7.84
N LEU A 303 -16.09 5.96 -7.82
CA LEU A 303 -17.42 6.41 -8.24
C LEU A 303 -17.56 6.51 -9.76
N ILE A 304 -16.56 7.08 -10.44
CA ILE A 304 -16.67 7.42 -11.87
C ILE A 304 -15.63 6.74 -12.76
N GLY A 305 -14.60 6.08 -12.20
CA GLY A 305 -13.47 5.54 -12.96
C GLY A 305 -13.87 4.55 -14.06
N ASN A 306 -14.72 3.57 -13.74
CA ASN A 306 -15.18 2.60 -14.75
C ASN A 306 -16.06 3.24 -15.84
N ARG A 307 -16.83 4.27 -15.51
CA ARG A 307 -17.63 5.01 -16.52
C ARG A 307 -16.71 5.79 -17.44
N LEU A 308 -15.69 6.42 -16.87
CA LEU A 308 -14.68 7.17 -17.62
C LEU A 308 -13.94 6.26 -18.60
N LEU A 309 -13.46 5.09 -18.16
CA LEU A 309 -12.76 4.14 -19.03
C LEU A 309 -13.60 3.65 -20.21
N ARG A 310 -14.92 3.51 -20.04
CA ARG A 310 -15.85 3.10 -21.11
C ARG A 310 -16.26 4.23 -22.04
N GLY A 311 -16.09 5.49 -21.62
CA GLY A 311 -16.46 6.66 -22.41
C GLY A 311 -15.46 7.02 -23.51
N PHE A 312 -14.25 6.43 -23.48
CA PHE A 312 -13.23 6.62 -24.51
C PHE A 312 -13.25 5.48 -25.52
N SER A 313 -12.96 5.81 -26.79
CA SER A 313 -12.79 4.82 -27.87
C SER A 313 -11.45 4.07 -27.80
N ALA A 314 -10.48 4.59 -27.05
CA ALA A 314 -9.18 3.95 -26.85
C ALA A 314 -9.25 2.81 -25.83
N THR A 315 -8.27 1.89 -25.87
CA THR A 315 -8.20 0.80 -24.90
C THR A 315 -8.08 1.33 -23.47
N PRO A 316 -8.70 0.68 -22.46
CA PRO A 316 -8.66 1.15 -21.07
C PRO A 316 -7.24 1.40 -20.54
N LEU A 317 -6.27 0.59 -20.97
CA LEU A 317 -4.87 0.76 -20.60
C LEU A 317 -4.28 2.08 -21.11
N VAL A 318 -4.52 2.44 -22.38
CA VAL A 318 -3.99 3.69 -22.97
C VAL A 318 -4.56 4.90 -22.25
N VAL A 319 -5.86 4.89 -21.94
CA VAL A 319 -6.53 5.97 -21.19
C VAL A 319 -5.90 6.14 -19.80
N GLN A 320 -5.64 5.03 -19.10
CA GLN A 320 -4.99 5.06 -17.78
C GLN A 320 -3.57 5.60 -17.86
N LEU A 321 -2.76 5.11 -18.81
CA LEU A 321 -1.38 5.56 -18.98
C LEU A 321 -1.31 7.04 -19.36
N ALA A 322 -2.20 7.52 -20.23
CA ALA A 322 -2.32 8.94 -20.57
C ALA A 322 -2.69 9.78 -19.34
N GLY A 323 -3.64 9.32 -18.53
CA GLY A 323 -4.03 9.96 -17.27
C GLY A 323 -2.90 10.04 -16.26
N LEU A 324 -2.15 8.95 -16.07
CA LEU A 324 -0.95 8.90 -15.22
C LEU A 324 0.13 9.85 -15.74
N PHE A 325 0.39 9.83 -17.06
CA PHE A 325 1.37 10.70 -17.70
C PHE A 325 1.02 12.18 -17.49
N LEU A 326 -0.22 12.59 -17.76
CA LEU A 326 -0.69 13.96 -17.57
C LEU A 326 -0.57 14.39 -16.10
N SER A 327 -0.95 13.50 -15.17
CA SER A 327 -0.86 13.79 -13.73
C SER A 327 0.60 14.05 -13.30
N LEU A 328 1.54 13.25 -13.81
CA LEU A 328 2.97 13.42 -13.57
C LEU A 328 3.50 14.73 -14.18
N LEU A 329 3.04 15.14 -15.36
CA LEU A 329 3.39 16.45 -15.93
C LEU A 329 2.89 17.61 -15.08
N VAL A 330 1.66 17.53 -14.55
CA VAL A 330 1.11 18.56 -13.65
C VAL A 330 1.98 18.70 -12.40
N LEU A 331 2.53 17.61 -11.85
CA LEU A 331 3.44 17.65 -10.69
C LEU A 331 4.77 18.38 -10.95
N LEU A 332 5.20 18.51 -12.22
CA LEU A 332 6.41 19.26 -12.57
C LEU A 332 6.19 20.77 -12.45
N VAL A 333 4.96 21.24 -12.64
CA VAL A 333 4.60 22.67 -12.55
C VAL A 333 4.79 23.17 -11.11
N PRO A 334 5.36 24.37 -10.87
CA PRO A 334 5.66 24.87 -9.53
C PRO A 334 4.48 24.84 -8.54
N TYR A 335 3.29 25.25 -8.97
CA TYR A 335 2.07 25.23 -8.16
C TYR A 335 1.16 24.02 -8.43
N GLY A 336 1.64 23.06 -9.22
CA GLY A 336 0.86 21.91 -9.66
C GLY A 336 0.89 20.72 -8.70
N PHE A 337 1.60 20.80 -7.56
CA PHE A 337 1.79 19.63 -6.69
C PHE A 337 0.48 19.05 -6.14
N VAL A 338 -0.35 19.88 -5.50
CA VAL A 338 -1.65 19.45 -4.93
C VAL A 338 -2.63 18.94 -6.00
N PRO A 339 -2.92 19.67 -7.10
CA PRO A 339 -3.82 19.16 -8.15
C PRO A 339 -3.23 17.95 -8.87
N GLY A 340 -1.91 17.91 -9.09
CA GLY A 340 -1.23 16.75 -9.66
C GLY A 340 -1.32 15.52 -8.76
N LEU A 341 -1.22 15.69 -7.44
CA LEU A 341 -1.38 14.62 -6.46
C LEU A 341 -2.81 14.05 -6.49
N PHE A 342 -3.82 14.92 -6.54
CA PHE A 342 -5.22 14.51 -6.68
C PHE A 342 -5.44 13.69 -7.96
N LEU A 343 -5.00 14.21 -9.11
CA LEU A 343 -5.14 13.54 -10.41
C LEU A 343 -4.38 12.20 -10.43
N LEU A 344 -3.16 12.17 -9.90
CA LEU A 344 -2.36 10.96 -9.85
C LEU A 344 -3.01 9.91 -8.94
N SER A 345 -3.59 10.33 -7.82
CA SER A 345 -4.32 9.43 -6.90
C SER A 345 -5.58 8.85 -7.54
N PHE A 346 -6.30 9.66 -8.34
CA PHE A 346 -7.43 9.20 -9.11
C PHE A 346 -7.01 8.11 -10.12
N TRP A 347 -6.05 8.41 -10.99
CA TRP A 347 -5.62 7.47 -12.04
C TRP A 347 -4.92 6.24 -11.47
N HIS A 348 -4.18 6.37 -10.37
CA HIS A 348 -3.61 5.25 -9.62
C HIS A 348 -4.69 4.30 -9.08
N ALA A 349 -5.77 4.84 -8.51
CA ALA A 349 -6.87 4.04 -8.01
C ALA A 349 -7.66 3.36 -9.14
N VAL A 350 -7.89 4.06 -10.26
CA VAL A 350 -8.49 3.47 -11.48
C VAL A 350 -7.62 2.33 -12.00
N ALA A 351 -6.32 2.56 -12.15
CA ALA A 351 -5.35 1.58 -12.61
C ALA A 351 -5.29 0.34 -11.72
N SER A 352 -5.21 0.54 -10.40
CA SER A 352 -5.17 -0.54 -9.42
C SER A 352 -6.45 -1.39 -9.45
N SER A 353 -7.62 -0.75 -9.61
CA SER A 353 -8.91 -1.45 -9.71
C SER A 353 -9.04 -2.23 -11.00
N TRP A 354 -8.61 -1.66 -12.13
CA TRP A 354 -8.60 -2.36 -13.41
C TRP A 354 -7.66 -3.56 -13.38
N LEU A 355 -6.42 -3.38 -12.87
CA LEU A 355 -5.48 -4.48 -12.67
C LEU A 355 -6.03 -5.58 -11.76
N ASN A 356 -6.80 -5.26 -10.71
CA ASN A 356 -7.45 -6.30 -9.90
C ASN A 356 -8.39 -7.18 -10.74
N HIS A 357 -9.16 -6.56 -11.64
CA HIS A 357 -10.06 -7.31 -12.52
C HIS A 357 -9.27 -8.15 -13.53
N GLU A 358 -8.31 -7.55 -14.24
CA GLU A 358 -7.50 -8.27 -15.23
C GLU A 358 -6.76 -9.47 -14.61
N TYR A 359 -6.13 -9.29 -13.44
CA TYR A 359 -5.46 -10.41 -12.75
C TYR A 359 -6.45 -11.50 -12.32
N TYR A 360 -7.70 -11.15 -11.99
CA TYR A 360 -8.68 -12.16 -11.58
C TYR A 360 -9.14 -12.99 -12.78
N GLU A 361 -9.48 -12.33 -13.90
CA GLU A 361 -10.03 -12.96 -15.10
C GLU A 361 -8.98 -13.66 -15.98
N ILE A 362 -7.71 -13.26 -15.92
CA ILE A 362 -6.69 -13.76 -16.86
C ILE A 362 -6.53 -15.29 -16.79
N GLU A 363 -6.69 -15.95 -17.93
CA GLU A 363 -6.44 -17.39 -18.06
C GLU A 363 -4.93 -17.65 -17.99
N THR A 364 -4.49 -18.15 -16.84
CA THR A 364 -3.08 -18.48 -16.58
C THR A 364 -2.98 -19.74 -15.76
N GLU A 365 -1.81 -20.36 -15.79
CA GLU A 365 -1.44 -21.48 -14.90
C GLU A 365 -1.41 -21.09 -13.41
N ILE A 366 -1.60 -19.81 -13.07
CA ILE A 366 -1.67 -19.37 -11.68
C ILE A 366 -3.08 -19.66 -11.16
N PRO A 367 -3.23 -20.39 -10.03
CA PRO A 367 -4.53 -20.66 -9.42
C PRO A 367 -5.27 -19.35 -9.15
N MET A 368 -6.58 -19.31 -9.43
CA MET A 368 -7.44 -18.13 -9.33
C MET A 368 -7.26 -17.39 -7.98
N ASP A 369 -7.20 -18.15 -6.90
CA ASP A 369 -7.05 -17.66 -5.53
C ASP A 369 -5.71 -16.96 -5.24
N ARG A 370 -4.66 -17.29 -6.01
CA ARG A 370 -3.31 -16.71 -5.85
C ARG A 370 -3.04 -15.54 -6.81
N ARG A 371 -3.91 -15.26 -7.78
CA ARG A 371 -3.66 -14.25 -8.82
C ARG A 371 -3.58 -12.83 -8.23
N ILE A 372 -4.54 -12.46 -7.37
CA ILE A 372 -4.55 -11.15 -6.70
C ILE A 372 -3.39 -11.02 -5.71
N ILE A 373 -3.06 -12.09 -4.97
CA ILE A 373 -1.90 -12.11 -4.07
C ILE A 373 -0.61 -11.89 -4.87
N THR A 374 -0.48 -12.52 -6.04
CA THR A 374 0.67 -12.33 -6.96
C THR A 374 0.76 -10.90 -7.45
N LYS A 375 -0.38 -10.27 -7.80
CA LYS A 375 -0.47 -8.85 -8.16
C LYS A 375 0.05 -7.95 -7.04
N PHE A 376 -0.48 -8.09 -5.84
CA PHE A 376 -0.07 -7.25 -4.70
C PHE A 376 1.37 -7.51 -4.26
N THR A 377 1.87 -8.74 -4.41
CA THR A 377 3.28 -9.08 -4.18
C THR A 377 4.19 -8.34 -5.16
N THR A 378 3.84 -8.32 -6.45
CA THR A 378 4.56 -7.56 -7.49
C THR A 378 4.48 -6.05 -7.25
N GLN A 379 3.31 -5.57 -6.83
CA GLN A 379 3.10 -4.17 -6.46
C GLN A 379 3.97 -3.77 -5.25
N ASN A 380 4.08 -4.64 -4.23
CA ASN A 380 4.97 -4.40 -3.09
C ASN A 380 6.45 -4.38 -3.51
N LYS A 381 6.88 -5.26 -4.43
CA LYS A 381 8.25 -5.21 -5.01
C LYS A 381 8.52 -3.83 -5.62
N GLY A 382 7.58 -3.31 -6.39
CA GLY A 382 7.67 -1.96 -6.98
C GLY A 382 7.75 -0.86 -5.94
N SER A 383 6.89 -0.93 -4.92
CA SER A 383 6.84 0.04 -3.83
C SER A 383 8.15 0.10 -3.04
N VAL A 384 8.67 -1.05 -2.60
CA VAL A 384 9.95 -1.16 -1.88
C VAL A 384 11.12 -0.72 -2.76
N THR A 385 11.16 -1.16 -4.02
CA THR A 385 12.23 -0.76 -4.95
C THR A 385 12.25 0.76 -5.13
N HIS A 386 11.09 1.38 -5.38
CA HIS A 386 11.00 2.83 -5.51
C HIS A 386 11.41 3.54 -4.21
N GLN A 387 11.03 3.03 -3.04
CA GLN A 387 11.44 3.63 -1.77
C GLN A 387 12.96 3.73 -1.68
N PHE A 388 13.70 2.67 -1.97
CA PHE A 388 15.16 2.73 -1.91
C PHE A 388 15.78 3.54 -3.05
N LEU A 389 15.26 3.44 -4.28
CA LEU A 389 15.72 4.30 -5.40
C LEU A 389 15.57 5.79 -5.04
N LEU A 390 14.47 6.14 -4.38
CA LEU A 390 14.22 7.48 -3.88
C LEU A 390 15.24 7.90 -2.81
N MET A 391 15.60 7.01 -1.88
CA MET A 391 16.62 7.28 -0.87
C MET A 391 18.01 7.46 -1.51
N VAL A 392 18.38 6.61 -2.47
CA VAL A 392 19.63 6.73 -3.24
C VAL A 392 19.65 8.06 -3.98
N TRP A 393 18.55 8.43 -4.65
CA TRP A 393 18.46 9.68 -5.39
C TRP A 393 18.62 10.91 -4.49
N MET A 394 17.94 10.92 -3.34
CA MET A 394 18.09 12.00 -2.35
C MET A 394 19.51 12.05 -1.77
N LEU A 395 20.17 10.90 -1.58
CA LEU A 395 21.57 10.84 -1.17
C LEU A 395 22.50 11.45 -2.21
N VAL A 396 22.32 11.12 -3.48
CA VAL A 396 23.09 11.71 -4.59
C VAL A 396 22.90 13.23 -4.62
N ILE A 397 21.66 13.73 -4.54
CA ILE A 397 21.40 15.18 -4.52
C ILE A 397 22.04 15.86 -3.30
N ALA A 398 21.91 15.28 -2.11
CA ALA A 398 22.53 15.83 -0.90
C ALA A 398 24.05 15.97 -1.08
N ARG A 399 24.70 14.93 -1.61
CA ARG A 399 26.15 14.95 -1.89
C ARG A 399 26.53 15.99 -2.95
N LEU A 400 25.74 16.13 -4.02
CA LEU A 400 25.95 17.16 -5.05
C LEU A 400 25.79 18.59 -4.50
N MET A 401 24.93 18.77 -3.51
CA MET A 401 24.74 20.05 -2.81
C MET A 401 25.80 20.31 -1.72
N GLY A 402 26.71 19.36 -1.45
CA GLY A 402 27.67 19.45 -0.36
C GLY A 402 27.05 19.28 1.04
N GLU A 403 25.81 18.80 1.12
CA GLU A 403 25.06 18.65 2.36
C GLU A 403 25.32 17.29 3.04
N PRO A 404 25.33 17.23 4.38
CA PRO A 404 25.56 15.99 5.11
C PRO A 404 24.35 15.04 5.02
N VAL A 405 24.61 13.72 5.15
CA VAL A 405 23.56 12.68 5.20
C VAL A 405 22.53 12.96 6.31
N ALA A 406 22.96 13.58 7.40
CA ALA A 406 22.09 14.02 8.49
C ALA A 406 20.93 14.91 8.02
N LEU A 407 21.08 15.67 6.93
CA LEU A 407 19.99 16.45 6.33
C LEU A 407 18.83 15.54 5.91
N LEU A 408 19.13 14.40 5.27
CA LEU A 408 18.15 13.43 4.78
C LEU A 408 17.40 12.73 5.91
N LEU A 409 18.12 12.42 6.97
CA LEU A 409 17.58 11.76 8.15
C LEU A 409 16.67 12.70 8.92
N ARG A 410 17.03 13.99 8.97
CA ARG A 410 16.22 15.03 9.58
C ARG A 410 14.99 15.40 8.77
N LEU A 411 14.84 14.97 7.50
CA LEU A 411 13.67 15.31 6.66
C LEU A 411 12.32 14.88 7.24
N THR A 412 12.28 14.00 8.25
CA THR A 412 11.05 13.58 8.94
C THR A 412 10.83 14.21 10.32
N GLY A 413 11.78 14.99 10.84
CA GLY A 413 11.63 15.66 12.15
C GLY A 413 10.78 16.95 12.09
N LYS A 414 10.31 17.45 13.22
CA LYS A 414 9.56 18.74 13.29
C LYS A 414 10.45 19.99 13.27
N LEU A 415 11.77 19.82 13.14
CA LEU A 415 12.74 20.92 13.13
C LEU A 415 12.55 21.83 11.91
N SER A 416 13.00 23.08 12.07
CA SER A 416 12.83 24.19 11.12
C SER A 416 13.24 23.82 9.70
N VAL A 417 12.44 24.31 8.75
CA VAL A 417 12.65 24.14 7.31
C VAL A 417 13.86 24.98 6.89
N THR A 418 14.98 24.33 6.58
CA THR A 418 16.13 25.02 5.98
C THR A 418 15.92 25.18 4.47
N SER A 419 16.41 26.27 3.88
CA SER A 419 16.33 26.50 2.43
C SER A 419 16.95 25.35 1.62
N SER A 420 18.05 24.76 2.11
CA SER A 420 18.67 23.57 1.52
C SER A 420 17.72 22.36 1.49
N SER A 421 16.92 22.15 2.54
CA SER A 421 15.95 21.03 2.57
C SER A 421 14.84 21.19 1.53
N VAL A 422 14.39 22.42 1.27
CA VAL A 422 13.37 22.72 0.25
C VAL A 422 13.94 22.53 -1.16
N GLN A 423 15.16 23.00 -1.41
CA GLN A 423 15.84 22.79 -2.69
C GLN A 423 16.07 21.31 -2.97
N LEU A 424 16.57 20.56 -1.98
CA LEU A 424 16.75 19.12 -2.09
C LEU A 424 15.44 18.40 -2.44
N MET A 425 14.33 18.75 -1.77
CA MET A 425 13.02 18.15 -2.06
C MET A 425 12.50 18.51 -3.46
N THR A 426 12.83 19.70 -3.95
CA THR A 426 12.44 20.14 -5.31
C THR A 426 13.20 19.36 -6.38
N TYR A 427 14.51 19.19 -6.22
CA TYR A 427 15.30 18.34 -7.14
C TYR A 427 14.92 16.87 -7.04
N ALA A 428 14.64 16.38 -5.83
CA ALA A 428 14.16 15.03 -5.62
C ALA A 428 12.81 14.82 -6.33
N LYS A 429 11.91 15.82 -6.31
CA LYS A 429 10.63 15.78 -7.03
C LYS A 429 10.86 15.54 -8.53
N TRP A 430 11.73 16.35 -9.16
CA TRP A 430 11.96 16.24 -10.60
C TRP A 430 12.53 14.88 -11.00
N GLY A 431 13.53 14.37 -10.27
CA GLY A 431 14.09 13.05 -10.57
C GLY A 431 13.09 11.91 -10.38
N ASN A 432 12.28 11.96 -9.31
CA ASN A 432 11.25 10.95 -9.08
C ASN A 432 10.14 10.98 -10.13
N VAL A 433 9.64 12.16 -10.48
CA VAL A 433 8.63 12.31 -11.53
C VAL A 433 9.19 11.85 -12.88
N GLY A 434 10.44 12.19 -13.20
CA GLY A 434 11.13 11.71 -14.40
C GLY A 434 11.23 10.18 -14.47
N LEU A 435 11.63 9.53 -13.38
CA LEU A 435 11.68 8.06 -13.27
C LEU A 435 10.30 7.42 -13.51
N LEU A 436 9.25 7.99 -12.92
CA LEU A 436 7.88 7.48 -13.07
C LEU A 436 7.34 7.69 -14.48
N LEU A 437 7.65 8.83 -15.12
CA LEU A 437 7.31 9.10 -16.53
C LEU A 437 7.96 8.07 -17.47
N LEU A 438 9.25 7.79 -17.27
CA LEU A 438 9.94 6.73 -18.02
C LEU A 438 9.28 5.37 -17.82
N GLY A 439 8.84 5.07 -16.59
CA GLY A 439 8.07 3.86 -16.30
C GLY A 439 6.77 3.77 -17.09
N VAL A 440 5.98 4.85 -17.14
CA VAL A 440 4.71 4.92 -17.91
C VAL A 440 4.97 4.70 -19.40
N ILE A 441 5.98 5.37 -19.97
CA ILE A 441 6.35 5.22 -21.38
C ILE A 441 6.80 3.79 -21.67
N THR A 442 7.61 3.19 -20.79
CA THR A 442 8.11 1.82 -20.97
C THR A 442 6.95 0.80 -20.98
N VAL A 443 5.98 0.95 -20.09
CA VAL A 443 4.77 0.10 -20.08
C VAL A 443 4.00 0.23 -21.39
N TYR A 444 3.80 1.45 -21.91
CA TYR A 444 3.14 1.66 -23.19
C TYR A 444 3.87 0.99 -24.35
N LEU A 445 5.20 1.14 -24.43
CA LEU A 445 6.01 0.54 -25.48
C LEU A 445 5.98 -0.99 -25.45
N LEU A 446 6.02 -1.59 -24.25
CA LEU A 446 5.92 -3.04 -24.09
C LEU A 446 4.54 -3.57 -24.46
N TRP A 447 3.48 -2.89 -24.03
CA TRP A 447 2.12 -3.28 -24.40
C TRP A 447 1.90 -3.24 -25.91
N LYS A 448 2.31 -2.14 -26.56
CA LYS A 448 2.22 -1.98 -28.02
C LYS A 448 3.04 -3.02 -28.78
N ARG A 449 4.18 -3.45 -28.23
CA ARG A 449 4.99 -4.53 -28.81
C ARG A 449 4.27 -5.87 -28.75
N ASP A 450 3.68 -6.20 -27.61
CA ASP A 450 2.96 -7.46 -27.42
C ASP A 450 1.68 -7.50 -28.26
N GLU A 451 0.95 -6.37 -28.39
CA GLU A 451 -0.22 -6.25 -29.27
C GLU A 451 0.12 -6.48 -30.76
N LYS A 452 1.27 -5.96 -31.22
CA LYS A 452 1.76 -6.19 -32.60
C LYS A 452 2.21 -7.62 -32.87
N HIS A 453 2.46 -8.42 -31.83
CA HIS A 453 2.93 -9.80 -31.95
C HIS A 453 1.84 -10.80 -31.52
N ALA A 454 0.62 -10.32 -31.22
CA ALA A 454 -0.51 -11.19 -31.00
C ALA A 454 -0.88 -11.89 -32.31
N PRO A 455 -1.10 -13.22 -32.31
CA PRO A 455 -1.60 -13.91 -33.50
C PRO A 455 -2.93 -13.27 -33.91
N ILE A 456 -3.03 -12.92 -35.19
CA ILE A 456 -4.30 -12.51 -35.79
C ILE A 456 -5.21 -13.74 -35.72
N HIS A 457 -6.21 -13.70 -34.84
CA HIS A 457 -7.23 -14.73 -34.73
C HIS A 457 -8.29 -14.55 -35.82
#